data_AF-A0A9E2QIP9-F1
#
_entry.id   AF-A0A9E2QIP9-F1
#
_cell.length_a   1.000
_cell.length_b   1.000
_cell.length_c   1.000
_cell.angle_alpha   90.00
_cell.angle_beta   90.00
_cell.angle_gamma   90.00
#
_symmetry.space_group_name_H-M   'P 1'
#
loop_
_entity.id
_entity.type
_entity.pdbx_description
1 polymer ?
#
loop_
_entity_poly.entity_id
_entity_poly.type
_entity_poly.pdbx_seq_one_letter_code
_entity_poly.pdbx_strand_id
1 'polypeptide(L)'
;PKGKNQKKRKITKIYKSGDFVVAVGKPGKEAAPKFKRKHYITGATTNNPNDMNPFIMKKGKKVGNDLTFEAMFEQVEHLMRADMFGLELLGMFIFRMAFVLDHKKNQKNQWRYTPPKKSLVMLKKQLPEVGSVPVDVFLYFLDVLALNEDVKMHTLGHENAQHDYGRINTLLTFVHLVAVLLNRRSLAKFAGAFARPPSGMAPLPKIKGLFETYPLLSPDFR
;
A
#
# COMPACT_ATOMS: atom_id res chain seq x y z
N PRO A 1 -2.13 13.07 21.53
CA PRO A 1 -3.61 13.00 21.71
C PRO A 1 -4.30 11.95 20.81
N LYS A 2 -4.71 10.82 21.39
CA LYS A 2 -5.45 9.72 20.73
C LYS A 2 -6.92 10.15 20.63
N GLY A 3 -7.55 10.04 19.45
CA GLY A 3 -8.98 10.34 19.29
C GLY A 3 -9.85 9.49 20.21
N LYS A 4 -11.10 9.90 20.45
CA LYS A 4 -12.06 9.17 21.30
C LYS A 4 -12.05 7.67 20.92
N ASN A 5 -11.59 6.86 21.86
CA ASN A 5 -11.64 5.40 21.91
C ASN A 5 -10.95 4.57 20.79
N GLN A 6 -9.66 4.81 20.53
CA GLN A 6 -8.83 3.83 19.77
C GLN A 6 -8.81 2.42 20.40
N LYS A 7 -9.24 2.26 21.66
CA LYS A 7 -9.34 0.97 22.38
C LYS A 7 -10.58 0.15 22.00
N LYS A 8 -11.62 0.75 21.40
CA LYS A 8 -12.85 0.06 20.94
C LYS A 8 -13.12 0.32 19.44
N ARG A 9 -12.15 -0.02 18.59
CA ARG A 9 -12.33 0.11 17.13
C ARG A 9 -13.35 -0.91 16.62
N LYS A 10 -14.25 -0.48 15.72
CA LYS A 10 -15.04 -1.41 14.92
C LYS A 10 -14.11 -2.08 13.91
N ILE A 11 -13.93 -3.39 14.02
CA ILE A 11 -13.05 -4.17 13.16
C ILE A 11 -13.85 -4.72 11.97
N THR A 12 -13.35 -4.48 10.76
CA THR A 12 -13.87 -5.08 9.54
C THR A 12 -12.78 -5.93 8.91
N LYS A 13 -13.01 -7.23 8.82
CA LYS A 13 -12.09 -8.19 8.18
C LYS A 13 -12.26 -8.09 6.66
N ILE A 14 -11.17 -7.91 5.92
CA ILE A 14 -11.19 -7.75 4.46
C ILE A 14 -10.68 -9.02 3.77
N TYR A 15 -9.53 -9.52 4.20
CA TYR A 15 -8.89 -10.72 3.64
C TYR A 15 -8.60 -11.76 4.72
N LYS A 16 -8.58 -13.04 4.33
CA LYS A 16 -8.12 -14.17 5.15
C LYS A 16 -7.19 -15.03 4.30
N SER A 17 -6.01 -15.35 4.82
CA SER A 17 -5.07 -16.30 4.21
C SER A 17 -4.46 -17.17 5.31
N GLY A 18 -4.81 -18.45 5.33
CA GLY A 18 -4.47 -19.35 6.45
C GLY A 18 -4.91 -18.80 7.80
N ASP A 19 -3.95 -18.71 8.73
CA ASP A 19 -4.13 -18.16 10.08
C ASP A 19 -4.11 -16.61 10.15
N PHE A 20 -3.87 -15.96 9.01
CA PHE A 20 -3.78 -14.51 8.91
C PHE A 20 -5.09 -13.88 8.47
N VAL A 21 -5.39 -12.71 9.03
CA VAL A 21 -6.51 -11.85 8.66
C VAL A 21 -5.97 -10.44 8.45
N VAL A 22 -6.32 -9.83 7.31
CA VAL A 22 -6.06 -8.41 7.04
C VAL A 22 -7.36 -7.64 7.24
N ALA A 23 -7.31 -6.60 8.06
CA ALA A 23 -8.50 -5.89 8.53
C ALA A 23 -8.27 -4.38 8.63
N VAL A 24 -9.38 -3.65 8.76
CA VAL A 24 -9.39 -2.22 9.11
C VAL A 24 -10.13 -2.00 10.42
N GLY A 25 -9.65 -1.04 11.22
CA GLY A 25 -10.28 -0.61 12.45
C GLY A 25 -10.71 0.85 12.38
N LYS A 26 -12.00 1.15 12.59
CA LYS A 26 -12.54 2.52 12.65
C LYS A 26 -12.79 2.93 14.11
N PRO A 27 -12.39 4.14 14.57
CA PRO A 27 -11.72 5.20 13.82
C PRO A 27 -10.20 5.02 13.68
N GLY A 28 -9.66 5.59 12.60
CA GLY A 28 -8.24 5.79 12.34
C GLY A 28 -7.62 6.95 13.12
N LYS A 29 -6.39 7.32 12.78
CA LYS A 29 -5.62 8.40 13.44
C LYS A 29 -6.16 9.77 13.07
N GLU A 30 -6.45 10.00 11.78
CA GLU A 30 -6.86 11.27 11.19
C GLU A 30 -8.34 11.61 11.46
N ALA A 31 -9.10 10.66 12.01
CA ALA A 31 -10.44 10.90 12.53
C ALA A 31 -10.44 11.65 13.87
N ALA A 32 -9.29 11.80 14.55
CA ALA A 32 -9.26 12.56 15.80
C ALA A 32 -9.46 14.06 15.54
N PRO A 33 -10.21 14.80 16.39
CA PRO A 33 -10.54 16.21 16.16
C PRO A 33 -9.35 17.16 15.96
N LYS A 34 -8.18 16.80 16.51
CA LYS A 34 -6.92 17.52 16.37
C LYS A 34 -6.27 17.42 14.98
N PHE A 35 -6.63 16.41 14.19
CA PHE A 35 -6.13 16.29 12.83
C PHE A 35 -6.98 17.23 11.99
N LYS A 36 -6.35 18.27 11.47
CA LYS A 36 -7.00 19.29 10.66
C LYS A 36 -6.34 19.29 9.30
N ARG A 37 -7.13 19.02 8.27
CA ARG A 37 -6.73 19.15 6.86
C ARG A 37 -7.76 19.99 6.14
N LYS A 38 -7.30 20.76 5.16
CA LYS A 38 -8.16 21.54 4.28
C LYS A 38 -8.80 20.59 3.26
N HIS A 39 -10.11 20.62 3.16
CA HIS A 39 -10.84 19.93 2.10
C HIS A 39 -10.61 20.67 0.77
N TYR A 40 -10.29 19.93 -0.28
CA TYR A 40 -9.82 20.48 -1.56
C TYR A 40 -10.90 21.32 -2.26
N ILE A 41 -12.13 20.80 -2.36
CA ILE A 41 -13.25 21.49 -3.03
C ILE A 41 -13.85 22.60 -2.17
N THR A 42 -14.26 22.31 -0.94
CA THR A 42 -14.98 23.28 -0.09
C THR A 42 -14.09 24.27 0.64
N GLY A 43 -12.77 24.03 0.69
CA GLY A 43 -11.83 24.84 1.47
C GLY A 43 -11.97 24.72 2.99
N ALA A 44 -12.94 23.95 3.50
CA ALA A 44 -13.20 23.79 4.92
C ALA A 44 -12.08 22.99 5.61
N THR A 45 -11.68 23.42 6.81
CA THR A 45 -10.67 22.71 7.60
C THR A 45 -11.32 21.74 8.57
N THR A 46 -11.18 20.44 8.31
CA THR A 46 -11.83 19.38 9.09
C THR A 46 -10.91 18.18 9.33
N ASN A 47 -11.31 17.29 10.23
CA ASN A 47 -10.68 15.98 10.40
C ASN A 47 -11.23 15.01 9.35
N ASN A 48 -10.61 13.83 9.25
CA ASN A 48 -11.09 12.79 8.34
C ASN A 48 -11.92 11.73 9.10
N PRO A 49 -13.26 11.88 9.22
CA PRO A 49 -14.09 10.94 9.98
C PRO A 49 -14.12 9.53 9.38
N ASN A 50 -13.68 9.37 8.14
CA ASN A 50 -13.66 8.11 7.43
C ASN A 50 -12.31 7.40 7.46
N ASP A 51 -11.27 8.03 8.02
CA ASP A 51 -9.98 7.37 8.22
C ASP A 51 -10.15 6.12 9.08
N MET A 52 -9.48 5.05 8.66
CA MET A 52 -9.42 3.76 9.33
C MET A 52 -7.95 3.37 9.58
N ASN A 53 -7.75 2.35 10.40
CA ASN A 53 -6.43 1.81 10.69
C ASN A 53 -6.30 0.42 10.06
N PRO A 54 -5.59 0.25 8.93
CA PRO A 54 -5.19 -1.06 8.43
C PRO A 54 -4.34 -1.82 9.44
N PHE A 55 -4.52 -3.15 9.55
CA PHE A 55 -3.64 -4.02 10.34
C PHE A 55 -3.75 -5.49 9.93
N ILE A 56 -2.77 -6.29 10.38
CA ILE A 56 -2.71 -7.74 10.21
C ILE A 56 -2.96 -8.42 11.56
N MET A 57 -3.69 -9.53 11.55
CA MET A 57 -3.85 -10.43 12.70
C MET A 57 -3.35 -11.83 12.33
N LYS A 58 -2.74 -12.54 13.29
CA LYS A 58 -2.37 -13.95 13.22
C LYS A 58 -3.02 -14.66 14.41
N LYS A 59 -3.83 -15.70 14.17
CA LYS A 59 -4.55 -16.44 15.23
C LYS A 59 -5.29 -15.53 16.22
N GLY A 60 -5.97 -14.51 15.71
CA GLY A 60 -6.76 -13.57 16.52
C GLY A 60 -5.97 -12.47 17.24
N LYS A 61 -4.63 -12.49 17.19
CA LYS A 61 -3.77 -11.45 17.78
C LYS A 61 -3.20 -10.54 16.70
N LYS A 62 -3.15 -9.24 16.95
CA LYS A 62 -2.54 -8.28 16.02
C LYS A 62 -1.04 -8.57 15.87
N VAL A 63 -0.53 -8.58 14.64
CA VAL A 63 0.88 -8.76 14.32
C VAL A 63 1.56 -7.39 14.32
N GLY A 64 2.66 -7.28 15.07
CA GLY A 64 3.44 -6.04 15.17
C GLY A 64 2.69 -4.87 15.81
N ASN A 65 3.35 -3.71 15.80
CA ASN A 65 2.75 -2.43 16.18
C ASN A 65 1.82 -1.91 15.06
N ASP A 66 1.20 -0.74 15.23
CA ASP A 66 0.57 -0.06 14.09
C ASP A 66 1.65 0.11 13.00
N LEU A 67 1.57 -0.66 11.91
CA LEU A 67 2.53 -0.64 10.79
C LEU A 67 2.50 0.76 10.17
N THR A 68 3.43 1.61 10.59
CA THR A 68 3.65 2.92 9.98
C THR A 68 4.22 2.74 8.59
N PHE A 69 4.16 3.80 7.78
CA PHE A 69 4.77 3.81 6.45
C PHE A 69 6.26 3.49 6.50
N GLU A 70 6.94 4.06 7.50
CA GLU A 70 8.34 3.78 7.84
C GLU A 70 8.59 2.31 8.19
N ALA A 71 7.79 1.72 9.09
CA ALA A 71 7.94 0.31 9.45
C ALA A 71 7.73 -0.64 8.25
N MET A 72 6.88 -0.26 7.28
CA MET A 72 6.75 -1.03 6.04
C MET A 72 7.97 -0.87 5.13
N PHE A 73 8.60 0.30 5.11
CA PHE A 73 9.81 0.54 4.34
C PHE A 73 10.97 -0.27 4.89
N GLU A 74 11.17 -0.29 6.20
CA GLU A 74 12.18 -1.13 6.86
C GLU A 74 11.99 -2.62 6.49
N GLN A 75 10.74 -3.10 6.48
CA GLN A 75 10.45 -4.48 6.08
C GLN A 75 10.81 -4.77 4.63
N VAL A 76 10.63 -3.81 3.72
CA VAL A 76 11.02 -3.93 2.31
C VAL A 76 12.53 -3.74 2.14
N GLU A 77 13.16 -2.86 2.89
CA GLU A 77 14.62 -2.66 2.91
C GLU A 77 15.37 -3.92 3.36
N HIS A 78 14.84 -4.67 4.32
CA HIS A 78 15.41 -5.97 4.70
C HIS A 78 15.45 -6.98 3.54
N LEU A 79 14.75 -6.71 2.43
CA LEU A 79 14.80 -7.49 1.21
C LEU A 79 15.97 -7.09 0.29
N MET A 80 16.84 -6.15 0.66
CA MET A 80 18.03 -5.75 -0.12
C MET A 80 18.93 -6.93 -0.53
N ARG A 81 18.89 -8.03 0.22
CA ARG A 81 19.65 -9.26 -0.04
C ARG A 81 18.77 -10.42 -0.53
N ALA A 82 17.48 -10.16 -0.77
CA ALA A 82 16.55 -11.16 -1.26
C ALA A 82 16.79 -11.49 -2.74
N ASP A 83 16.11 -12.52 -3.22
CA ASP A 83 16.13 -12.90 -4.64
C ASP A 83 15.64 -11.73 -5.53
N MET A 84 16.48 -11.33 -6.49
CA MET A 84 16.21 -10.19 -7.38
C MET A 84 14.95 -10.41 -8.22
N PHE A 85 14.70 -11.64 -8.65
CA PHE A 85 13.50 -11.97 -9.41
C PHE A 85 12.24 -11.92 -8.52
N GLY A 86 12.34 -12.36 -7.27
CA GLY A 86 11.30 -12.19 -6.24
C GLY A 86 10.96 -10.73 -5.95
N LEU A 87 11.98 -9.87 -5.84
CA LEU A 87 11.79 -8.42 -5.70
C LEU A 87 11.11 -7.80 -6.92
N GLU A 88 11.50 -8.21 -8.12
CA GLU A 88 10.87 -7.73 -9.35
C GLU A 88 9.41 -8.16 -9.44
N LEU A 89 9.10 -9.42 -9.13
CA LEU A 89 7.73 -9.92 -9.03
C LEU A 89 6.93 -9.11 -8.01
N LEU A 90 7.49 -8.85 -6.83
CA LEU A 90 6.84 -8.03 -5.80
C LEU A 90 6.47 -6.65 -6.35
N GLY A 91 7.44 -5.95 -6.97
CA GLY A 91 7.20 -4.63 -7.56
C GLY A 91 6.15 -4.66 -8.68
N MET A 92 6.16 -5.70 -9.53
CA MET A 92 5.14 -5.92 -10.56
C MET A 92 3.74 -6.05 -9.96
N PHE A 93 3.56 -6.87 -8.90
CA PHE A 93 2.28 -7.02 -8.23
C PHE A 93 1.77 -5.70 -7.62
N ILE A 94 2.65 -4.95 -6.94
CA ILE A 94 2.30 -3.67 -6.33
C ILE A 94 1.92 -2.65 -7.40
N PHE A 95 2.65 -2.60 -8.52
CA PHE A 95 2.33 -1.72 -9.65
C PHE A 95 0.95 -2.04 -10.23
N ARG A 96 0.67 -3.31 -10.55
CA ARG A 96 -0.64 -3.72 -11.08
C ARG A 96 -1.78 -3.41 -10.11
N MET A 97 -1.54 -3.55 -8.80
CA MET A 97 -2.48 -3.20 -7.73
C MET A 97 -2.74 -1.69 -7.64
N ALA A 98 -1.75 -0.85 -7.95
CA ALA A 98 -1.91 0.62 -8.02
C ALA A 98 -2.98 1.03 -9.04
N PHE A 99 -3.08 0.30 -10.14
CA PHE A 99 -4.03 0.53 -11.22
C PHE A 99 -5.22 -0.44 -11.21
N VAL A 100 -5.41 -1.18 -10.12
CA VAL A 100 -6.60 -2.03 -9.90
C VAL A 100 -6.73 -3.14 -10.96
N LEU A 101 -5.63 -3.51 -11.65
CA LEU A 101 -5.65 -4.43 -12.79
C LEU A 101 -6.00 -5.88 -12.42
N ASP A 102 -5.79 -6.23 -11.16
CA ASP A 102 -6.01 -7.59 -10.64
C ASP A 102 -7.17 -7.64 -9.63
N HIS A 103 -8.03 -6.61 -9.60
CA HIS A 103 -9.21 -6.61 -8.74
C HIS A 103 -10.41 -7.21 -9.43
N LYS A 104 -11.17 -8.02 -8.69
CA LYS A 104 -12.42 -8.64 -9.17
C LYS A 104 -13.52 -8.46 -8.14
N LYS A 105 -14.77 -8.45 -8.60
CA LYS A 105 -15.92 -8.46 -7.70
C LYS A 105 -16.01 -9.82 -7.02
N ASN A 106 -16.12 -9.81 -5.68
CA ASN A 106 -16.41 -11.00 -4.91
C ASN A 106 -17.93 -11.32 -4.93
N GLN A 107 -18.34 -12.40 -4.26
CA GLN A 107 -19.75 -12.80 -4.13
C GLN A 107 -20.66 -11.73 -3.51
N LYS A 108 -20.10 -10.74 -2.80
CA LYS A 108 -20.84 -9.62 -2.20
C LYS A 108 -20.81 -8.36 -3.08
N ASN A 109 -20.43 -8.49 -4.37
CA ASN A 109 -20.28 -7.38 -5.32
C ASN A 109 -19.24 -6.32 -4.88
N GLN A 110 -18.24 -6.72 -4.08
CA GLN A 110 -17.17 -5.86 -3.60
C GLN A 110 -15.88 -6.12 -4.38
N TRP A 111 -15.22 -5.07 -4.85
CA TRP A 111 -13.91 -5.19 -5.51
C TRP A 111 -12.84 -5.66 -4.53
N ARG A 112 -12.15 -6.76 -4.86
CA ARG A 112 -11.09 -7.37 -4.05
C ARG A 112 -9.91 -7.74 -4.92
N TYR A 113 -8.72 -7.49 -4.41
CA TYR A 113 -7.48 -7.86 -5.06
C TYR A 113 -7.37 -9.39 -5.18
N THR A 114 -7.14 -9.87 -6.40
CA THR A 114 -7.06 -11.28 -6.76
C THR A 114 -5.78 -11.51 -7.58
N PRO A 115 -4.61 -11.66 -6.93
CA PRO A 115 -3.33 -11.78 -7.62
C PRO A 115 -3.31 -12.97 -8.60
N PRO A 116 -2.70 -12.84 -9.79
CA PRO A 116 -2.49 -13.95 -10.71
C PRO A 116 -1.82 -15.17 -10.06
N LYS A 117 -2.50 -16.33 -10.06
CA LYS A 117 -2.08 -17.53 -9.32
C LYS A 117 -0.68 -18.01 -9.67
N LYS A 118 -0.34 -18.12 -10.97
CA LYS A 118 0.95 -18.62 -11.44
C LYS A 118 2.11 -17.73 -10.93
N SER A 119 2.00 -16.43 -11.15
CA SER A 119 2.97 -15.45 -10.68
C SER A 119 3.06 -15.40 -9.15
N LEU A 120 1.94 -15.63 -8.44
CA LEU A 120 1.95 -15.62 -6.98
C LEU A 120 2.69 -16.84 -6.42
N VAL A 121 2.52 -18.01 -7.03
CA VAL A 121 3.28 -19.21 -6.67
C VAL A 121 4.78 -18.98 -6.85
N MET A 122 5.18 -18.35 -7.96
CA MET A 122 6.58 -17.98 -8.20
C MET A 122 7.09 -16.99 -7.15
N LEU A 123 6.33 -15.93 -6.86
CA LEU A 123 6.70 -14.96 -5.83
C LEU A 123 6.87 -15.63 -4.47
N LYS A 124 5.94 -16.49 -4.05
CA LYS A 124 6.03 -17.21 -2.77
C LYS A 124 7.23 -18.15 -2.67
N LYS A 125 7.71 -18.66 -3.80
CA LYS A 125 8.92 -19.49 -3.84
C LYS A 125 10.19 -18.64 -3.62
N GLN A 126 10.26 -17.48 -4.27
CA GLN A 126 11.47 -16.64 -4.26
C GLN A 126 11.53 -15.66 -3.09
N LEU A 127 10.37 -15.17 -2.67
CA LEU A 127 10.18 -14.23 -1.60
C LEU A 127 9.01 -14.71 -0.74
N PRO A 128 9.20 -15.73 0.12
CA PRO A 128 8.11 -16.33 0.87
C PRO A 128 7.47 -15.38 1.88
N GLU A 129 8.27 -14.49 2.47
CA GLU A 129 7.84 -13.60 3.55
C GLU A 129 8.42 -12.19 3.39
N VAL A 130 7.69 -11.21 3.93
CA VAL A 130 8.12 -9.81 4.12
C VAL A 130 7.79 -9.46 5.56
N GLY A 131 8.78 -9.04 6.36
CA GLY A 131 8.52 -8.64 7.76
C GLY A 131 7.82 -9.71 8.62
N SER A 132 8.22 -10.98 8.50
CA SER A 132 7.63 -12.13 9.20
C SER A 132 6.15 -12.43 8.88
N VAL A 133 5.62 -11.86 7.79
CA VAL A 133 4.32 -12.25 7.24
C VAL A 133 4.49 -12.86 5.86
N PRO A 134 3.68 -13.87 5.49
CA PRO A 134 3.69 -14.40 4.13
C PRO A 134 3.49 -13.29 3.11
N VAL A 135 4.22 -13.35 1.99
CA VAL A 135 4.19 -12.28 0.97
C VAL A 135 2.78 -12.03 0.42
N ASP A 136 1.93 -13.05 0.32
CA ASP A 136 0.54 -12.85 -0.09
C ASP A 136 -0.27 -12.05 0.94
N VAL A 137 0.00 -12.26 2.23
CA VAL A 137 -0.59 -11.47 3.33
C VAL A 137 -0.10 -10.03 3.28
N PHE A 138 1.19 -9.81 2.97
CA PHE A 138 1.75 -8.48 2.77
C PHE A 138 1.08 -7.75 1.58
N LEU A 139 0.88 -8.42 0.45
CA LEU A 139 0.15 -7.87 -0.70
C LEU A 139 -1.29 -7.49 -0.34
N TYR A 140 -2.01 -8.34 0.39
CA TYR A 140 -3.36 -8.01 0.87
C TYR A 140 -3.35 -6.80 1.81
N PHE A 141 -2.32 -6.67 2.64
CA PHE A 141 -2.17 -5.52 3.51
C PHE A 141 -1.93 -4.22 2.74
N LEU A 142 -1.08 -4.23 1.71
CA LEU A 142 -0.88 -3.09 0.82
C LEU A 142 -2.17 -2.67 0.11
N ASP A 143 -3.01 -3.61 -0.32
CA ASP A 143 -4.30 -3.27 -0.92
C ASP A 143 -5.25 -2.60 0.08
N VAL A 144 -5.30 -3.09 1.33
CA VAL A 144 -6.12 -2.47 2.38
C VAL A 144 -5.59 -1.09 2.78
N LEU A 145 -4.27 -0.92 2.80
CA LEU A 145 -3.63 0.38 3.01
C LEU A 145 -4.04 1.36 1.90
N ALA A 146 -3.89 0.95 0.64
CA ALA A 146 -4.26 1.76 -0.51
C ALA A 146 -5.75 2.13 -0.51
N LEU A 147 -6.62 1.18 -0.16
CA LEU A 147 -8.06 1.44 -0.02
C LEU A 147 -8.35 2.50 1.06
N ASN A 148 -7.61 2.49 2.18
CA ASN A 148 -7.75 3.52 3.20
C ASN A 148 -7.28 4.89 2.70
N GLU A 149 -6.19 4.94 1.94
CA GLU A 149 -5.70 6.18 1.32
C GLU A 149 -6.69 6.73 0.28
N ASP A 150 -7.34 5.86 -0.52
CA ASP A 150 -8.44 6.25 -1.41
C ASP A 150 -9.59 6.91 -0.61
N VAL A 151 -10.03 6.27 0.47
CA VAL A 151 -11.08 6.81 1.36
C VAL A 151 -10.68 8.16 1.94
N LYS A 152 -9.40 8.33 2.31
CA LYS A 152 -8.92 9.58 2.86
C LYS A 152 -9.04 10.71 1.86
N MET A 153 -8.56 10.48 0.63
CA MET A 153 -8.51 11.49 -0.42
C MET A 153 -9.90 11.83 -0.94
N HIS A 154 -10.78 10.83 -1.10
CA HIS A 154 -12.18 11.06 -1.42
C HIS A 154 -12.87 11.91 -0.34
N THR A 155 -12.67 11.59 0.95
CA THR A 155 -13.24 12.37 2.06
C THR A 155 -12.73 13.82 2.12
N LEU A 156 -11.56 14.09 1.55
CA LEU A 156 -10.97 15.43 1.46
C LEU A 156 -11.28 16.12 0.11
N GLY A 157 -12.12 15.53 -0.74
CA GLY A 157 -12.58 16.14 -1.99
C GLY A 157 -11.60 16.06 -3.15
N HIS A 158 -10.68 15.10 -3.17
CA HIS A 158 -9.71 14.94 -4.27
C HIS A 158 -10.25 14.16 -5.47
N GLU A 159 -11.57 14.01 -5.60
CA GLU A 159 -12.23 13.18 -6.61
C GLU A 159 -11.90 13.61 -8.05
N ASN A 160 -11.71 14.93 -8.24
CA ASN A 160 -11.39 15.55 -9.53
C ASN A 160 -9.98 16.16 -9.55
N ALA A 161 -9.10 15.73 -8.66
CA ALA A 161 -7.77 16.32 -8.56
C ALA A 161 -6.93 15.96 -9.81
N GLN A 162 -6.16 16.92 -10.32
CA GLN A 162 -5.34 16.74 -11.54
C GLN A 162 -4.12 15.82 -11.35
N HIS A 163 -3.78 15.51 -10.10
CA HIS A 163 -2.64 14.66 -9.76
C HIS A 163 -3.11 13.33 -9.17
N ASP A 164 -2.24 12.32 -9.23
CA ASP A 164 -2.51 11.05 -8.58
C ASP A 164 -2.48 11.22 -7.05
N TYR A 165 -3.54 10.79 -6.39
CA TYR A 165 -3.64 10.73 -4.93
C TYR A 165 -4.11 9.33 -4.50
N GLY A 166 -4.06 9.07 -3.20
CA GLY A 166 -4.57 7.83 -2.62
C GLY A 166 -3.73 6.63 -3.06
N ARG A 167 -4.40 5.56 -3.50
CA ARG A 167 -3.79 4.29 -3.94
C ARG A 167 -2.62 4.44 -4.87
N ILE A 168 -2.77 5.21 -5.95
CA ILE A 168 -1.73 5.29 -6.99
C ILE A 168 -0.46 5.86 -6.37
N ASN A 169 -0.56 6.99 -5.66
CA ASN A 169 0.61 7.63 -5.04
C ASN A 169 1.24 6.74 -3.95
N THR A 170 0.40 6.11 -3.11
CA THR A 170 0.84 5.18 -2.06
C THR A 170 1.58 3.99 -2.61
N LEU A 171 0.96 3.24 -3.53
CA LEU A 171 1.55 2.01 -4.05
C LEU A 171 2.73 2.28 -4.97
N LEU A 172 2.69 3.32 -5.81
CA LEU A 172 3.84 3.67 -6.64
C LEU A 172 5.04 4.15 -5.82
N THR A 173 4.85 4.64 -4.60
CA THR A 173 5.97 4.94 -3.70
C THR A 173 6.67 3.64 -3.26
N PHE A 174 5.91 2.59 -2.93
CA PHE A 174 6.50 1.26 -2.67
C PHE A 174 7.17 0.67 -3.91
N VAL A 175 6.56 0.82 -5.08
CA VAL A 175 7.20 0.40 -6.34
C VAL A 175 8.53 1.15 -6.54
N HIS A 176 8.60 2.46 -6.27
CA HIS A 176 9.84 3.20 -6.40
C HIS A 176 10.91 2.70 -5.43
N LEU A 177 10.54 2.39 -4.19
CA LEU A 177 11.45 1.75 -3.22
C LEU A 177 12.00 0.43 -3.77
N VAL A 178 11.14 -0.47 -4.24
CA VAL A 178 11.58 -1.75 -4.83
C VAL A 178 12.51 -1.52 -6.03
N ALA A 179 12.23 -0.53 -6.88
CA ALA A 179 13.09 -0.19 -8.01
C ALA A 179 14.48 0.32 -7.57
N VAL A 180 14.57 1.02 -6.43
CA VAL A 180 15.83 1.39 -5.81
C VAL A 180 16.57 0.16 -5.29
N LEU A 181 15.87 -0.77 -4.62
CA LEU A 181 16.48 -2.03 -4.14
C LEU A 181 17.00 -2.90 -5.28
N LEU A 182 16.34 -2.86 -6.43
CA LEU A 182 16.79 -3.53 -7.65
C LEU A 182 17.96 -2.80 -8.34
N ASN A 183 18.45 -1.68 -7.80
CA ASN A 183 19.44 -0.78 -8.42
C ASN A 183 19.03 -0.23 -9.80
N ARG A 184 17.73 -0.13 -10.08
CA ARG A 184 17.18 0.38 -11.36
C ARG A 184 16.75 1.85 -11.27
N ARG A 185 16.68 2.40 -10.05
CA ARG A 185 16.45 3.81 -9.77
C ARG A 185 17.42 4.31 -8.70
N SER A 186 17.67 5.62 -8.70
CA SER A 186 18.62 6.24 -7.78
C SER A 186 18.03 6.39 -6.38
N LEU A 187 18.72 5.82 -5.38
CA LEU A 187 18.41 6.01 -3.95
C LEU A 187 18.41 7.49 -3.58
N ALA A 188 19.41 8.27 -4.03
CA ALA A 188 19.51 9.70 -3.72
C ALA A 188 18.31 10.50 -4.26
N LYS A 189 17.85 10.19 -5.49
CA LYS A 189 16.65 10.84 -6.06
C LYS A 189 15.38 10.43 -5.32
N PHE A 190 15.26 9.15 -4.94
CA PHE A 190 14.15 8.66 -4.14
C PHE A 190 14.08 9.36 -2.78
N ALA A 191 15.17 9.35 -2.01
CA ALA A 191 15.27 10.01 -0.71
C ALA A 191 15.00 11.51 -0.81
N GLY A 192 15.56 12.16 -1.84
CA GLY A 192 15.32 13.59 -2.11
C GLY A 192 13.86 13.91 -2.43
N ALA A 193 13.17 13.07 -3.19
CA ALA A 193 11.73 13.23 -3.46
C ALA A 193 10.91 13.00 -2.19
N PHE A 194 11.25 11.95 -1.41
CA PHE A 194 10.54 11.57 -0.19
C PHE A 194 10.62 12.63 0.91
N ALA A 195 11.75 13.34 1.00
CA ALA A 195 11.97 14.39 1.99
C ALA A 195 11.28 15.73 1.64
N ARG A 196 10.97 15.98 0.35
CA ARG A 196 10.38 17.26 -0.09
C ARG A 196 8.89 17.32 0.20
N PRO A 197 8.33 18.49 0.55
CA PRO A 197 6.88 18.66 0.68
C PRO A 197 6.12 18.34 -0.62
N PRO A 198 4.98 17.60 -0.56
CA PRO A 198 4.46 16.90 0.61
C PRO A 198 5.33 15.67 0.96
N SER A 199 5.93 15.68 2.15
CA SER A 199 6.90 14.67 2.56
C SER A 199 6.24 13.31 2.81
N GLY A 200 7.05 12.26 2.68
CA GLY A 200 6.61 10.88 2.88
C GLY A 200 6.06 10.18 1.63
N MET A 201 6.16 10.82 0.46
CA MET A 201 5.70 10.25 -0.81
C MET A 201 6.76 10.45 -1.90
N ALA A 202 7.00 9.40 -2.68
CA ALA A 202 7.97 9.42 -3.78
C ALA A 202 7.54 8.43 -4.88
N PRO A 203 6.38 8.65 -5.54
CA PRO A 203 5.83 7.69 -6.49
C PRO A 203 6.76 7.48 -7.68
N LEU A 204 6.84 6.24 -8.18
CA LEU A 204 7.54 5.92 -9.42
C LEU A 204 6.87 6.65 -10.60
N PRO A 205 7.64 7.30 -11.51
CA PRO A 205 7.09 7.86 -12.73
C PRO A 205 6.42 6.79 -13.62
N LYS A 206 5.22 7.09 -14.12
CA LYS A 206 4.33 6.11 -14.79
C LYS A 206 4.71 5.75 -16.23
N ILE A 207 5.36 6.66 -16.97
CA ILE A 207 5.48 6.55 -18.44
C ILE A 207 6.92 6.36 -18.88
N LYS A 208 7.85 7.20 -18.41
CA LYS A 208 9.23 7.16 -18.90
C LYS A 208 10.05 6.08 -18.19
N GLY A 209 10.49 5.09 -18.96
CA GLY A 209 11.42 4.06 -18.46
C GLY A 209 10.75 2.93 -17.69
N LEU A 210 9.42 2.75 -17.81
CA LEU A 210 8.68 1.80 -16.98
C LEU A 210 9.14 0.36 -17.23
N PHE A 211 9.23 -0.07 -18.49
CA PHE A 211 9.59 -1.44 -18.84
C PHE A 211 11.08 -1.71 -18.67
N GLU A 212 11.93 -0.69 -18.70
CA GLU A 212 13.33 -0.76 -18.31
C GLU A 212 13.48 -0.93 -16.80
N THR A 213 12.59 -0.30 -16.02
CA THR A 213 12.57 -0.44 -14.56
C THR A 213 11.95 -1.78 -14.14
N TYR A 214 10.87 -2.19 -14.81
CA TYR A 214 10.11 -3.41 -14.55
C TYR A 214 9.78 -4.16 -15.86
N PRO A 215 10.74 -4.92 -16.41
CA PRO A 215 10.53 -5.76 -17.59
C PRO A 215 9.31 -6.67 -17.51
N LEU A 216 9.01 -7.24 -16.33
CA LEU A 216 7.82 -8.09 -16.14
C LEU A 216 6.47 -7.41 -16.40
N LEU A 217 6.43 -6.07 -16.49
CA LEU A 217 5.23 -5.33 -16.87
C LEU A 217 5.09 -5.14 -18.39
N SER A 218 6.13 -5.46 -19.16
CA SER A 218 6.12 -5.30 -20.61
C SER A 218 5.10 -6.25 -21.26
N PRO A 219 4.27 -5.77 -22.20
CA PRO A 219 3.40 -6.65 -22.98
C PRO A 219 4.20 -7.63 -23.86
N ASP A 220 5.46 -7.32 -24.15
CA ASP A 220 6.35 -8.13 -24.97
C ASP A 220 7.19 -9.12 -24.14
N PHE A 221 6.98 -9.17 -22.82
CA PHE A 221 7.69 -10.11 -21.95
C PHE A 221 7.25 -11.55 -22.26
N ARG A 222 8.16 -12.37 -22.77
CA ARG A 222 7.96 -13.78 -23.14
C ARG A 222 8.78 -14.70 -22.24
#